data_AF-A0AAX4PGD8-F1
#
_entry.id   AF-A0AAX4PGD8-F1
#
_cell.length_a   1.000
_cell.length_b   1.000
_cell.length_c   1.000
_cell.angle_alpha   90.00
_cell.angle_beta   90.00
_cell.angle_gamma   90.00
#
_symmetry.space_group_name_H-M   'P 1'
#
loop_
_entity.id
_entity.type
_entity.pdbx_description
1 polymer ?
#
loop_
_entity_poly.entity_id
_entity_poly.type
_entity_poly.pdbx_seq_one_letter_code
_entity_poly.pdbx_strand_id
1 'polypeptide(L)'
;MPQKHLFKGGKKAKGKVKPPSRHGKIAKTKKGKLQKPPRSAADKLKWKESKETTKAINAFNEHGVVTKATSQGDKLRVLKQPKVDPK
;
A
#
# COMPACT_ATOMS: atom_id res chain seq x y z
N MET A 1 -42.18 26.20 -12.90
CA MET A 1 -42.15 24.74 -13.10
C MET A 1 -41.34 24.12 -11.96
N PRO A 2 -41.94 23.39 -11.02
CA PRO A 2 -41.21 22.82 -9.89
C PRO A 2 -40.25 21.71 -10.34
N GLN A 3 -38.98 21.82 -9.94
CA GLN A 3 -37.91 20.88 -10.29
C GLN A 3 -38.19 19.50 -9.68
N LYS A 4 -38.42 18.51 -10.55
CA LYS A 4 -38.72 17.11 -10.19
C LYS A 4 -37.54 16.51 -9.44
N HIS A 5 -37.76 16.02 -8.21
CA HIS A 5 -36.75 15.34 -7.41
C HIS A 5 -36.09 14.19 -8.19
N LEU A 6 -34.77 14.30 -8.47
CA LEU A 6 -34.01 13.35 -9.29
C LEU A 6 -33.90 11.94 -8.69
N PHE A 7 -34.29 11.73 -7.43
CA PHE A 7 -34.17 10.43 -6.77
C PHE A 7 -35.45 10.05 -6.04
N LYS A 8 -36.52 9.84 -6.80
CA LYS A 8 -37.69 9.11 -6.30
C LYS A 8 -37.38 7.61 -6.36
N GLY A 9 -36.87 7.04 -5.27
CA GLY A 9 -36.78 5.58 -5.08
C GLY A 9 -35.52 4.87 -5.59
N GLY A 10 -34.37 5.56 -5.66
CA GLY A 10 -33.09 4.90 -5.99
C GLY A 10 -32.66 3.95 -4.86
N LYS A 11 -32.97 2.66 -5.01
CA LYS A 11 -32.50 1.57 -4.13
C LYS A 11 -31.03 1.80 -3.80
N LYS A 12 -30.69 1.99 -2.51
CA LYS A 12 -29.30 1.79 -2.07
C LYS A 12 -28.93 0.38 -2.53
N ALA A 13 -27.85 0.23 -3.29
CA ALA A 13 -27.30 -1.08 -3.65
C ALA A 13 -26.77 -1.78 -2.38
N LYS A 14 -27.70 -2.18 -1.51
CA LYS A 14 -27.52 -2.98 -0.31
C LYS A 14 -27.90 -4.40 -0.71
N GLY A 15 -27.09 -5.02 -1.56
CA GLY A 15 -27.41 -6.36 -2.02
C GLY A 15 -26.41 -6.85 -3.06
N LYS A 16 -25.54 -7.77 -2.62
CA LYS A 16 -24.70 -8.65 -3.44
C LYS A 16 -23.43 -8.03 -4.05
N VAL A 17 -22.63 -7.35 -3.24
CA VAL A 17 -21.17 -7.40 -3.47
C VAL A 17 -20.72 -8.75 -2.93
N LYS A 18 -20.55 -9.74 -3.82
CA LYS A 18 -19.91 -11.02 -3.45
C LYS A 18 -18.56 -10.69 -2.81
N PRO A 19 -18.23 -11.24 -1.63
CA PRO A 19 -16.94 -10.96 -1.02
C PRO A 19 -15.84 -11.41 -1.99
N PRO A 20 -14.81 -10.58 -2.25
CA PRO A 20 -13.75 -10.90 -3.21
C PRO A 20 -12.83 -12.05 -2.76
N SER A 21 -13.11 -12.67 -1.60
CA SER A 21 -12.33 -13.75 -1.00
C SER A 21 -13.24 -14.95 -0.76
N ARG A 22 -12.74 -16.16 -1.09
CA ARG A 22 -13.38 -17.45 -0.77
C ARG A 22 -13.75 -17.63 0.72
N HIS A 23 -13.09 -16.88 1.61
CA HIS A 23 -13.31 -16.98 3.06
C HIS A 23 -14.13 -15.82 3.64
N GLY A 24 -14.90 -15.10 2.82
CA GLY A 24 -15.82 -14.05 3.29
C GLY A 24 -15.14 -12.79 3.84
N LYS A 25 -13.80 -12.69 3.77
CA LYS A 25 -13.06 -11.52 4.24
C LYS A 25 -13.26 -10.36 3.27
N ILE A 26 -13.89 -9.29 3.76
CA ILE A 26 -14.04 -8.03 3.02
C ILE A 26 -12.66 -7.35 2.96
N ALA A 27 -12.17 -7.08 1.75
CA ALA A 27 -10.92 -6.36 1.57
C ALA A 27 -11.06 -4.91 2.09
N LYS A 28 -10.51 -4.62 3.28
CA LYS A 28 -10.46 -3.27 3.83
C LYS A 28 -9.52 -2.40 2.99
N THR A 29 -10.05 -1.63 2.06
CA THR A 29 -9.31 -0.56 1.41
C THR A 29 -9.32 0.66 2.31
N LYS A 30 -8.23 0.89 3.06
CA LYS A 30 -8.08 2.14 3.83
C LYS A 30 -7.96 3.32 2.84
N LYS A 31 -8.70 4.40 3.10
CA LYS A 31 -8.48 5.70 2.42
C LYS A 31 -7.01 6.09 2.65
N GLY A 32 -6.28 6.41 1.58
CA GLY A 32 -4.85 6.71 1.67
C GLY A 32 -3.90 5.50 1.56
N LYS A 33 -4.36 4.31 1.13
CA LYS A 33 -3.42 3.23 0.76
C LYS A 33 -2.48 3.75 -0.35
N LEU A 34 -1.22 4.03 0.01
CA LEU A 34 -0.25 4.76 -0.82
C LEU A 34 0.09 4.00 -2.11
N GLN A 35 0.10 2.66 -2.04
CA GLN A 35 0.35 1.80 -3.20
C GLN A 35 -0.96 1.22 -3.72
N LYS A 36 -1.64 1.97 -4.60
CA LYS A 36 -2.71 1.42 -5.44
C LYS A 36 -2.10 0.96 -6.77
N PRO A 37 -2.40 -0.27 -7.23
CA PRO A 37 -1.99 -0.67 -8.56
C PRO A 37 -2.68 0.21 -9.61
N PRO A 38 -2.01 0.50 -10.74
CA PRO A 38 -2.61 1.28 -11.82
C PRO A 38 -3.83 0.57 -12.42
N ARG A 39 -4.77 1.36 -12.97
CA ARG A 39 -6.02 0.83 -13.55
C ARG A 39 -5.79 0.19 -14.92
N SER A 40 -4.91 0.79 -15.72
CA SER A 40 -4.47 0.32 -17.04
C SER A 40 -3.84 -1.07 -16.97
N ALA A 41 -4.14 -1.92 -17.96
CA ALA A 41 -3.57 -3.28 -18.01
C ALA A 41 -2.07 -3.27 -18.33
N ALA A 42 -1.63 -2.37 -19.22
CA ALA A 42 -0.22 -2.24 -19.60
C ALA A 42 0.65 -1.84 -18.40
N ASP A 43 0.17 -0.91 -17.58
CA ASP A 43 0.94 -0.40 -16.44
C ASP A 43 0.97 -1.36 -15.25
N LYS A 44 0.05 -2.33 -15.20
CA LYS A 44 0.02 -3.33 -14.11
C LYS A 44 1.21 -4.28 -14.15
N LEU A 45 1.69 -4.64 -15.35
CA LEU A 45 2.85 -5.51 -15.49
C LEU A 45 4.11 -4.79 -14.98
N LYS A 46 4.36 -3.59 -15.50
CA LYS A 46 5.46 -2.72 -15.05
C LYS A 46 5.41 -2.46 -13.54
N TRP A 47 4.22 -2.16 -12.99
CA TRP A 47 4.07 -1.94 -11.55
C TRP A 47 4.43 -3.17 -10.70
N LYS A 48 4.11 -4.38 -11.17
CA LYS A 48 4.49 -5.62 -10.47
C LYS A 48 6.01 -5.81 -10.48
N GLU A 49 6.65 -5.62 -11.63
CA GLU A 49 8.10 -5.71 -11.79
C GLU A 49 8.83 -4.67 -10.93
N SER A 50 8.38 -3.40 -10.96
CA SER A 50 8.94 -2.34 -10.11
C SER A 50 8.79 -2.65 -8.62
N LYS A 51 7.69 -3.29 -8.22
CA LYS A 51 7.47 -3.67 -6.82
C LYS A 51 8.38 -4.82 -6.39
N GLU A 52 8.58 -5.80 -7.27
CA GLU A 52 9.46 -6.95 -7.02
C GLU A 52 10.92 -6.52 -6.94
N THR A 53 11.38 -5.71 -7.89
CA THR A 53 12.73 -5.12 -7.88
C THR A 53 12.97 -4.29 -6.63
N THR A 54 12.04 -3.41 -6.24
CA THR A 54 12.15 -2.65 -4.98
C THR A 54 12.27 -3.57 -3.76
N LYS A 55 11.48 -4.65 -3.72
CA LYS A 55 11.53 -5.62 -2.63
C LYS A 55 12.89 -6.32 -2.56
N ALA A 56 13.44 -6.74 -3.70
CA ALA A 56 14.75 -7.39 -3.78
C ALA A 56 15.87 -6.45 -3.32
N ILE A 57 15.86 -5.19 -3.79
CA ILE A 57 16.85 -4.17 -3.40
C ILE A 57 16.79 -3.92 -1.89
N ASN A 58 15.58 -3.75 -1.33
CA ASN A 58 15.44 -3.53 0.12
C ASN A 58 15.97 -4.71 0.93
N ALA A 59 15.62 -5.94 0.55
CA ALA A 59 16.11 -7.14 1.23
C ALA A 59 17.64 -7.26 1.16
N PHE A 60 18.24 -6.96 0.01
CA PHE A 60 19.69 -6.97 -0.16
C PHE A 60 20.37 -5.90 0.72
N ASN A 61 19.83 -4.67 0.73
CA ASN A 61 20.37 -3.59 1.54
C ASN A 61 20.25 -3.89 3.03
N GLU A 62 19.09 -4.38 3.48
CA GLU A 62 18.87 -4.78 4.87
C GLU A 62 19.85 -5.87 5.30
N HIS A 63 19.99 -6.93 4.50
CA HIS A 63 20.95 -8.00 4.78
C HIS A 63 22.39 -7.49 4.78
N GLY A 64 22.78 -6.67 3.80
CA GLY A 64 24.12 -6.10 3.74
C GLY A 64 24.46 -5.24 4.95
N VAL A 65 23.49 -4.48 5.46
CA VAL A 65 23.64 -3.69 6.69
C VAL A 65 23.79 -4.60 7.91
N VAL A 66 22.97 -5.66 8.02
CA VAL A 66 23.09 -6.67 9.09
C VAL A 66 24.47 -7.34 9.08
N THR A 67 24.92 -7.84 7.92
CA THR A 67 26.21 -8.53 7.79
C THR A 67 27.37 -7.63 8.20
N LYS A 68 27.37 -6.37 7.74
CA LYS A 68 28.41 -5.39 8.10
C LYS A 68 28.43 -5.14 9.61
N ALA A 69 27.28 -4.92 10.23
CA ALA A 69 27.19 -4.71 11.68
C ALA A 69 27.74 -5.92 12.46
N THR A 70 27.32 -7.14 12.10
CA THR A 70 27.78 -8.37 12.75
C THR A 70 29.29 -8.58 12.58
N SER A 71 29.85 -8.29 11.40
CA SER A 71 31.30 -8.41 11.16
C SER A 71 32.14 -7.45 11.99
N GLN A 72 31.59 -6.29 12.37
CA GLN A 72 32.25 -5.29 13.20
C GLN A 72 32.06 -5.57 14.70
N GLY A 73 31.40 -6.67 15.07
CA GLY A 73 31.05 -7.00 16.45
C GLY A 73 29.94 -6.12 17.04
N ASP A 74 29.29 -5.29 16.23
CA ASP A 74 28.26 -4.37 16.65
C ASP A 74 26.85 -4.95 16.42
N LYS A 75 25.85 -4.41 17.12
CA LYS A 75 24.44 -4.80 17.00
C LYS A 75 23.66 -3.69 16.32
N LEU A 76 22.66 -4.05 15.51
CA LEU A 76 21.75 -3.05 14.95
C LEU A 76 21.05 -2.27 16.06
N ARG A 77 21.26 -0.94 16.08
CA ARG A 77 20.64 -0.01 17.03
C ARG A 77 19.84 1.04 16.27
N VAL A 78 18.67 1.38 16.80
CA VAL A 78 17.87 2.48 16.29
C VAL A 78 18.53 3.79 16.71
N LEU A 79 19.09 4.52 15.74
CA LEU A 79 19.64 5.85 15.98
C LEU A 79 18.50 6.84 16.20
N LYS A 80 18.63 7.71 17.20
CA LYS A 80 17.72 8.84 17.37
C LYS A 80 17.90 9.76 16.16
N GLN A 81 16.79 10.14 15.54
CA GLN A 81 16.84 11.11 14.44
C GLN A 81 17.49 12.41 14.93
N PRO A 82 18.40 13.01 14.14
CA PRO A 82 18.96 14.31 14.47
C PRO A 82 17.82 15.33 14.50
N LYS A 83 17.76 16.12 15.58
CA LYS A 83 16.80 17.22 15.70
C LYS A 83 17.26 18.31 14.74
N VAL A 84 16.57 18.47 13.62
CA VAL A 84 16.81 19.59 12.71
C VAL A 84 16.07 20.77 13.31
N ASP A 85 16.82 21.71 13.91
CA ASP A 85 16.22 22.93 14.41
C ASP A 85 15.66 23.73 13.21
N PRO A 86 14.37 24.09 13.21
CA PRO A 86 13.81 24.94 12.17
C PRO A 86 14.47 26.32 12.29
N LYS A 87 15.22 26.68 11.25
CA LYS A 87 15.88 27.98 11.13
C LYS A 87 14.90 29.05 10.67
#